data_AF-D3DDC8-F1
#
_entry.id   AF-D3DDC8-F1
#
_cell.length_a   1.000
_cell.length_b   1.000
_cell.length_c   1.000
_cell.angle_alpha   90.00
_cell.angle_beta   90.00
_cell.angle_gamma   90.00
#
_symmetry.space_group_name_H-M   'P 1'
#
loop_
_entity.id
_entity.type
_entity.pdbx_description
1 polymer ?
#
loop_
_entity_poly.entity_id
_entity_poly.type
_entity_poly.pdbx_seq_one_letter_code
_entity_poly.pdbx_strand_id
1 'polypeptide(L)'
;MTYPTTYPGAKQRIIPINHSDGGMVQPTRGLIPHVQMGRSSLFGWFSNPASGVSSHLWLSKAGGFEQYVEFGDKAWAEGAGNPYWISCECEGSDTEDYTPI
;
A
#
# COMPACT_ATOMS: atom_id res chain seq x y z
N MET A 1 9.34 15.34 -15.59
CA MET A 1 8.94 13.93 -15.78
C MET A 1 7.77 13.70 -14.85
N THR A 2 6.61 13.31 -15.37
CA THR A 2 5.44 13.02 -14.54
C THR A 2 5.44 11.52 -14.28
N TYR A 3 5.63 11.12 -13.03
CA TYR A 3 5.52 9.71 -12.66
C TYR A 3 4.04 9.32 -12.60
N PRO A 4 3.67 8.08 -12.99
CA PRO A 4 2.31 7.61 -12.81
C PRO A 4 1.96 7.62 -11.31
N THR A 5 0.78 8.14 -10.96
CA THR A 5 0.29 8.14 -9.57
C THR A 5 -0.45 6.85 -9.20
N THR A 6 -0.82 6.05 -10.21
CA THR A 6 -1.56 4.80 -10.04
C THR A 6 -0.86 3.62 -10.73
N TYR A 7 -1.09 2.42 -10.18
CA TYR A 7 -0.68 1.15 -10.77
C TYR A 7 -1.79 0.60 -11.68
N PRO A 8 -1.57 0.49 -13.01
CA PRO A 8 -2.60 0.08 -13.95
C PRO A 8 -3.19 -1.32 -13.67
N GLY A 9 -2.42 -2.22 -13.04
CA GLY A 9 -2.87 -3.56 -12.68
C GLY A 9 -3.73 -3.64 -11.41
N ALA A 10 -3.85 -2.54 -10.66
CA ALA A 10 -4.64 -2.50 -9.43
C ALA A 10 -6.09 -2.09 -9.69
N LYS A 11 -7.00 -2.70 -8.94
CA LYS A 11 -8.32 -2.14 -8.69
C LYS A 11 -8.17 -0.88 -7.84
N GLN A 12 -8.57 0.26 -8.40
CA GLN A 12 -8.45 1.55 -7.74
C GLN A 12 -9.50 1.70 -6.64
N ARG A 13 -9.05 1.85 -5.38
CA ARG A 13 -9.89 2.06 -4.20
C ARG A 13 -9.26 3.13 -3.32
N ILE A 14 -8.98 4.28 -3.94
CA ILE A 14 -8.25 5.38 -3.30
C ILE A 14 -9.03 5.87 -2.07
N ILE A 15 -8.35 5.95 -0.93
CA ILE A 15 -8.91 6.43 0.33
C ILE A 15 -8.61 7.93 0.47
N PRO A 16 -9.54 8.75 1.00
CA PRO A 16 -9.33 10.18 1.20
C PRO A 16 -8.69 10.53 2.55
N ILE A 17 -8.30 9.53 3.35
CA ILE A 17 -7.79 9.69 4.72
C ILE A 17 -6.61 8.76 4.97
N ASN A 18 -5.99 8.85 6.15
CA ASN A 18 -4.89 7.98 6.58
C ASN A 18 -3.64 8.00 5.68
N HIS A 19 -3.39 9.12 5.03
CA HIS A 19 -2.16 9.40 4.27
C HIS A 19 -1.87 10.90 4.35
N SER A 20 -0.70 11.32 3.86
CA SER A 20 -0.41 12.74 3.65
C SER A 20 -0.37 13.03 2.16
N ASP A 21 -1.05 14.09 1.73
CA ASP A 21 -0.93 14.61 0.36
C ASP A 21 0.54 14.93 0.06
N GLY A 22 1.05 14.43 -1.06
CA GLY A 22 2.45 14.51 -1.41
C GLY A 22 3.38 13.82 -0.39
N GLY A 23 4.60 14.35 -0.26
CA GLY A 23 5.55 13.89 0.76
C GLY A 23 6.35 12.65 0.39
N MET A 24 6.14 12.09 -0.80
CA MET A 24 7.04 11.09 -1.38
C MET A 24 8.29 11.73 -1.97
N VAL A 25 9.45 11.17 -1.64
CA VAL A 25 10.75 11.51 -2.22
C VAL A 25 10.87 10.80 -3.57
N GLN A 26 11.30 11.55 -4.59
CA GLN A 26 11.45 11.05 -5.94
C GLN A 26 12.94 11.09 -6.39
N PRO A 27 13.45 10.01 -7.02
CA PRO A 27 12.79 8.72 -7.17
C PRO A 27 12.65 7.99 -5.83
N THR A 28 11.58 7.20 -5.67
CA THR A 28 11.45 6.28 -4.54
C THR A 28 12.58 5.26 -4.57
N ARG A 29 12.95 4.71 -3.41
CA ARG A 29 13.98 3.66 -3.27
C ARG A 29 13.54 2.32 -3.82
N GLY A 30 12.23 2.10 -3.96
CA GLY A 30 11.64 0.91 -4.54
C GLY A 30 10.31 0.55 -3.90
N LEU A 31 9.99 -0.73 -3.94
CA LEU A 31 8.83 -1.35 -3.30
C LEU A 31 9.25 -1.98 -1.97
N ILE A 32 8.44 -1.82 -0.92
CA ILE A 32 8.62 -2.54 0.34
C ILE A 32 7.37 -3.42 0.61
N PRO A 33 7.53 -4.75 0.63
CA PRO A 33 6.44 -5.65 0.99
C PRO A 33 6.27 -5.73 2.51
N HIS A 34 5.01 -5.74 2.94
CA HIS A 34 4.57 -6.03 4.29
C HIS A 34 3.70 -7.29 4.28
N VAL A 35 3.57 -7.98 5.41
CA VAL A 35 2.53 -8.99 5.59
C VAL A 35 1.45 -8.45 6.51
N GLN A 36 0.21 -8.40 6.02
CA GLN A 36 -0.88 -7.72 6.72
C GLN A 36 -1.39 -8.46 7.96
N MET A 37 -0.95 -9.70 8.17
CA MET A 37 -1.48 -10.62 9.18
C MET A 37 -3.00 -10.86 9.04
N GLY A 38 -3.44 -11.18 7.83
CA GLY A 38 -4.86 -11.29 7.47
C GLY A 38 -5.10 -11.79 6.04
N ARG A 39 -6.36 -12.13 5.74
CA ARG A 39 -6.76 -12.82 4.50
C ARG A 39 -7.76 -12.05 3.62
N SER A 40 -7.85 -10.74 3.79
CA SER A 40 -8.86 -9.93 3.09
C SER A 40 -8.34 -8.55 2.75
N SER A 41 -9.04 -7.87 1.84
CA SER A 41 -8.76 -6.47 1.49
C SER A 41 -8.75 -5.59 2.75
N LEU A 42 -7.77 -4.68 2.81
CA LEU A 42 -7.64 -3.67 3.86
C LEU A 42 -8.47 -2.42 3.61
N PHE A 43 -9.19 -2.33 2.49
CA PHE A 43 -9.94 -1.12 2.13
C PHE A 43 -10.84 -0.63 3.26
N GLY A 44 -11.58 -1.53 3.91
CA GLY A 44 -12.44 -1.18 5.05
C GLY A 44 -11.65 -0.68 6.27
N TRP A 45 -10.50 -1.31 6.57
CA TRP A 45 -9.64 -0.92 7.69
C TRP A 45 -8.95 0.42 7.45
N PHE A 46 -8.39 0.64 6.26
CA PHE A 46 -7.76 1.90 5.90
C PHE A 46 -8.76 3.03 5.66
N SER A 47 -10.03 2.73 5.37
CA SER A 47 -11.10 3.74 5.32
C SER A 47 -11.63 4.13 6.71
N ASN A 48 -11.17 3.49 7.79
CA ASN A 48 -11.52 3.88 9.16
C ASN A 48 -10.57 4.97 9.66
N PRO A 49 -11.04 6.18 10.02
CA PRO A 49 -10.16 7.26 10.50
C PRO A 49 -9.45 6.92 11.82
N ALA A 50 -9.94 5.93 12.57
CA ALA A 50 -9.28 5.48 13.80
C ALA A 50 -8.09 4.53 13.55
N SER A 51 -7.88 4.02 12.32
CA SER A 51 -6.78 3.11 12.06
C SER A 51 -5.42 3.82 12.07
N GLY A 52 -5.36 5.06 11.56
CA GLY A 52 -4.13 5.86 11.54
C GLY A 52 -3.00 5.22 10.72
N VAL A 53 -3.33 4.32 9.80
CA VAL A 53 -2.39 3.55 8.98
C VAL A 53 -2.92 3.35 7.56
N SER A 54 -2.02 3.16 6.61
CA SER A 54 -2.35 2.83 5.23
C SER A 54 -1.13 2.23 4.51
N SER A 55 -1.37 1.64 3.35
CA SER A 55 -0.35 1.29 2.36
C SER A 55 -0.72 1.86 0.99
N HIS A 56 0.23 1.92 0.07
CA HIS A 56 -0.10 2.28 -1.31
C HIS A 56 -0.89 1.16 -1.99
N LEU A 57 -0.40 -0.08 -1.85
CA LEU A 57 -0.97 -1.25 -2.50
C LEU A 57 -1.36 -2.34 -1.50
N TRP A 58 -2.26 -3.20 -1.93
CA TRP A 58 -2.48 -4.52 -1.34
C TRP A 58 -2.44 -5.60 -2.41
N LEU A 59 -1.76 -6.71 -2.11
CA LEU A 59 -1.64 -7.88 -2.98
C LEU A 59 -2.34 -9.08 -2.33
N SER A 60 -3.39 -9.58 -2.97
CA SER A 60 -4.05 -10.84 -2.60
C SER A 60 -3.17 -12.05 -2.94
N LYS A 61 -3.41 -13.18 -2.26
CA LYS A 61 -2.77 -14.46 -2.62
C LYS A 61 -3.14 -14.99 -4.00
N ALA A 62 -4.25 -14.51 -4.56
CA ALA A 62 -4.68 -14.82 -5.91
C ALA A 62 -4.00 -13.94 -6.99
N GLY A 63 -3.08 -13.06 -6.60
CA GLY A 63 -2.34 -12.19 -7.52
C GLY A 63 -3.06 -10.89 -7.92
N GLY A 64 -4.25 -10.64 -7.38
CA GLY A 64 -4.99 -9.38 -7.59
C GLY A 64 -4.45 -8.25 -6.70
N PHE A 65 -4.31 -7.06 -7.28
CA PHE A 65 -3.93 -5.84 -6.57
C PHE A 65 -5.14 -4.93 -6.29
N GLU A 66 -5.14 -4.29 -5.12
CA GLU A 66 -5.89 -3.06 -4.86
C GLU A 66 -4.91 -1.91 -4.59
N GLN A 67 -5.28 -0.68 -4.98
CA GLN A 67 -4.52 0.52 -4.65
C GLN A 67 -5.35 1.45 -3.76
N TYR A 68 -4.75 1.93 -2.68
CA TYR A 68 -5.41 2.77 -1.68
C TYR A 68 -4.83 4.17 -1.60
N VAL A 69 -3.52 4.34 -1.76
CA VAL A 69 -2.84 5.65 -1.75
C VAL A 69 -2.12 5.85 -3.08
N GLU A 70 -2.21 7.05 -3.65
CA GLU A 70 -1.50 7.40 -4.87
C GLU A 70 0.01 7.44 -4.65
N PHE A 71 0.82 7.10 -5.66
CA PHE A 71 2.29 7.04 -5.54
C PHE A 71 2.97 8.41 -5.33
N GLY A 72 2.23 9.50 -5.47
CA GLY A 72 2.69 10.84 -5.09
C GLY A 72 2.52 11.12 -3.60
N ASP A 73 1.59 10.43 -2.94
CA ASP A 73 1.15 10.69 -1.58
C ASP A 73 1.79 9.70 -0.61
N LYS A 74 2.10 10.19 0.58
CA LYS A 74 2.82 9.40 1.59
C LYS A 74 1.84 8.56 2.40
N ALA A 75 1.79 7.26 2.09
CA ALA A 75 1.12 6.27 2.92
C ALA A 75 1.78 6.15 4.32
N TRP A 76 1.04 5.62 5.30
CA TRP A 76 1.47 5.51 6.70
C TRP A 76 1.68 4.05 7.13
N ALA A 77 2.74 3.40 6.59
CA ALA A 77 2.98 1.96 6.73
C ALA A 77 4.20 1.58 7.61
N GLU A 78 5.27 2.38 7.58
CA GLU A 78 6.61 1.98 8.06
C GLU A 78 7.34 3.10 8.84
N GLY A 79 6.60 4.10 9.31
CA GLY A 79 7.14 5.20 10.10
C GLY A 79 8.12 6.08 9.32
N ALA A 80 9.39 6.10 9.71
CA ALA A 80 10.41 6.95 9.08
C ALA A 80 10.71 6.58 7.62
N GLY A 81 10.36 5.36 7.19
CA GLY A 81 10.52 4.91 5.81
C GLY A 81 9.46 5.45 4.85
N ASN A 82 8.30 5.90 5.37
CA ASN A 82 7.13 6.30 4.56
C ASN A 82 7.45 7.21 3.36
N PRO A 83 8.32 8.25 3.47
CA PRO A 83 8.61 9.13 2.34
C PRO A 83 9.41 8.46 1.21
N TYR A 84 9.99 7.28 1.40
CA TYR A 84 11.03 6.74 0.52
C TYR A 84 10.62 5.48 -0.24
N TRP A 85 9.54 4.80 0.16
CA TRP A 85 9.16 3.49 -0.39
C TRP A 85 7.69 3.44 -0.79
N ILE A 86 7.40 2.72 -1.86
CA ILE A 86 6.03 2.31 -2.18
C ILE A 86 5.72 1.08 -1.35
N SER A 87 4.89 1.23 -0.32
CA SER A 87 4.44 0.14 0.55
C SER A 87 3.35 -0.72 -0.09
N CYS A 88 3.51 -2.04 0.01
CA CYS A 88 2.54 -3.03 -0.43
C CYS A 88 2.23 -4.02 0.70
N GLU A 89 0.99 -4.06 1.15
CA GLU A 89 0.51 -5.06 2.11
C GLU A 89 0.15 -6.35 1.38
N CYS A 90 0.78 -7.46 1.74
CA CYS A 90 0.51 -8.75 1.16
C CYS A 90 -0.41 -9.56 2.05
N GLU A 91 -1.41 -10.20 1.45
CA GLU A 91 -2.29 -11.13 2.12
C GLU A 91 -1.50 -12.35 2.66
N GLY A 92 -1.55 -12.56 3.96
CA GLY A 92 -0.88 -13.69 4.60
C GLY A 92 -0.60 -13.49 6.08
N SER A 93 0.27 -14.34 6.62
CA SER A 93 0.82 -14.28 7.97
C SER A 93 2.33 -14.46 7.98
N ASP A 94 2.99 -14.10 9.07
CA ASP A 94 4.42 -14.27 9.32
C ASP A 94 4.89 -15.74 9.44
N THR A 95 3.96 -16.70 9.39
CA THR A 95 4.24 -18.15 9.47
C THR A 95 4.06 -18.89 8.15
N GLU A 96 3.82 -18.19 7.04
CA GLU A 96 3.60 -18.80 5.73
C GLU A 96 4.37 -18.08 4.61
N ASP A 97 4.78 -18.83 3.60
CA ASP A 97 5.45 -18.30 2.41
C ASP A 97 4.49 -17.56 1.48
N TYR A 98 5.05 -16.69 0.64
CA TYR A 98 4.32 -16.11 -0.48
C TYR A 98 3.84 -17.19 -1.45
N THR A 99 2.63 -16.99 -1.99
CA THR A 99 2.09 -17.84 -3.04
C THR A 99 2.74 -17.47 -4.38
N PRO A 100 3.31 -18.42 -5.14
CA PRO A 100 3.75 -18.17 -6.50
C PRO A 100 2.55 -17.80 -7.39
N ILE A 101 2.67 -16.69 -8.12
CA ILE A 101 1.64 -16.13 -9.01
C ILE A 101 2.22 -15.83 -10.40
#